data_AF-A0A086CIF0-F1
#
_entry.id   AF-A0A086CIF0-F1
#
_cell.length_a   1.000
_cell.length_b   1.000
_cell.length_c   1.000
_cell.angle_alpha   90.00
_cell.angle_beta   90.00
_cell.angle_gamma   90.00
#
_symmetry.space_group_name_H-M   'P 1'
#
loop_
_entity.id
_entity.type
_entity.pdbx_description
1 polymer ?
#
loop_
_entity_poly.entity_id
_entity_poly.type
_entity_poly.pdbx_seq_one_letter_code
_entity_poly.pdbx_strand_id
1 'polypeptide(L)'
;MSVPEELAAGISKPTKSKETSVSKLEVKENPILFQAIGTLKGKPEQDEEGHFFIRLGEKCYKLFIAGYKYQAWLKQISSNHDQTLFLRVYPKFLMIPRKEPQIYFQVAAWEEQNSWGEEPGMFKFKGVWQFVPQIRTPVISVYRNENAHDPKGKFKASHLPVLMRREDEATPFRFNPKISKDKMPPRWFIQGIFKFIPSRNCWGWDKDLEVPTQKIPRYKRPIKLINDENQYTKGNTKLDIKADKIKNLN
;
A
#
# COMPACT_ATOMS: atom_id res chain seq x y z
N MET A 1 11.22 72.11 -25.15
CA MET A 1 12.43 72.01 -26.00
C MET A 1 12.93 70.57 -25.87
N SER A 2 13.19 69.91 -26.98
CA SER A 2 13.52 68.47 -27.06
C SER A 2 14.61 68.24 -28.11
N VAL A 3 15.37 67.13 -27.98
CA VAL A 3 16.47 66.62 -28.85
C VAL A 3 17.68 67.56 -29.03
N PRO A 4 18.91 67.08 -29.37
CA PRO A 4 19.35 65.78 -29.95
C PRO A 4 20.09 64.83 -28.95
N GLU A 5 20.45 63.55 -29.19
CA GLU A 5 21.08 62.83 -30.34
C GLU A 5 22.62 63.06 -30.43
N GLU A 6 23.52 62.07 -30.64
CA GLU A 6 23.39 60.61 -30.92
C GLU A 6 24.68 59.78 -30.53
N LEU A 7 24.73 58.50 -30.93
CA LEU A 7 25.83 57.50 -31.11
C LEU A 7 27.31 57.80 -30.74
N ALA A 8 28.01 56.79 -30.16
CA ALA A 8 29.27 56.21 -30.69
C ALA A 8 29.76 54.96 -29.88
N ALA A 9 30.59 54.11 -30.49
CA ALA A 9 30.97 52.78 -29.99
C ALA A 9 32.36 52.67 -29.32
N GLY A 10 32.58 51.62 -28.51
CA GLY A 10 33.89 51.26 -27.96
C GLY A 10 33.99 49.76 -27.59
N ILE A 11 35.03 49.08 -28.08
CA ILE A 11 35.21 47.61 -27.99
C ILE A 11 36.14 47.25 -26.83
N SER A 12 35.73 46.30 -25.96
CA SER A 12 36.68 45.30 -25.41
C SER A 12 35.98 44.02 -24.90
N LYS A 13 36.67 42.90 -25.09
CA LYS A 13 36.47 41.56 -24.49
C LYS A 13 37.83 41.14 -23.90
N PRO A 14 37.92 40.12 -23.02
CA PRO A 14 36.89 39.52 -22.17
C PRO A 14 37.34 39.41 -20.69
N THR A 15 36.40 39.25 -19.75
CA THR A 15 36.73 38.78 -18.39
C THR A 15 35.79 37.65 -17.98
N LYS A 16 36.37 36.51 -17.60
CA LYS A 16 35.62 35.34 -17.09
C LYS A 16 34.95 35.66 -15.77
N SER A 17 33.64 35.45 -15.66
CA SER A 17 32.96 35.28 -14.38
C SER A 17 31.82 34.26 -14.48
N LYS A 18 32.15 33.05 -14.01
CA LYS A 18 31.28 32.01 -13.43
C LYS A 18 29.83 31.96 -13.94
N GLU A 19 29.56 30.96 -14.77
CA GLU A 19 28.24 30.33 -14.85
C GLU A 19 27.77 29.98 -13.44
N THR A 20 26.75 30.69 -12.95
CA THR A 20 26.01 30.28 -11.76
C THR A 20 25.20 29.06 -12.15
N SER A 21 25.75 27.88 -11.89
CA SER A 21 25.07 26.61 -12.08
C SER A 21 23.78 26.63 -11.27
N VAL A 22 22.65 26.69 -11.98
CA VAL A 22 21.32 26.55 -11.38
C VAL A 22 21.30 25.21 -10.67
N SER A 23 21.33 25.25 -9.34
CA SER A 23 21.24 24.07 -8.52
C SER A 23 19.90 23.41 -8.82
N LYS A 24 19.95 22.28 -9.53
CA LYS A 24 18.81 21.36 -9.57
C LYS A 24 18.55 20.97 -8.13
N LEU A 25 17.53 21.59 -7.54
CA LEU A 25 16.85 21.06 -6.37
C LEU A 25 16.36 19.68 -6.80
N GLU A 26 17.11 18.66 -6.42
CA GLU A 26 16.67 17.28 -6.49
C GLU A 26 15.44 17.17 -5.59
N VAL A 27 14.27 17.38 -6.19
CA VAL A 27 13.01 16.96 -5.62
C VAL A 27 13.14 15.46 -5.43
N LYS A 28 13.46 15.04 -4.19
CA LYS A 28 13.43 13.64 -3.80
C LYS A 28 12.01 13.16 -4.00
N GLU A 29 11.75 12.57 -5.16
CA GLU A 29 10.49 11.91 -5.45
C GLU A 29 10.23 10.92 -4.32
N ASN A 30 9.20 11.18 -3.52
CA ASN A 30 8.82 10.27 -2.46
C ASN A 30 8.48 8.93 -3.13
N PRO A 31 9.21 7.84 -2.81
CA PRO A 31 9.09 6.61 -3.58
C PRO A 31 7.67 6.09 -3.51
N ILE A 32 7.08 5.81 -4.68
CA ILE A 32 5.75 5.19 -4.77
C ILE A 32 5.80 3.91 -3.94
N LEU A 33 4.89 3.78 -2.97
CA LEU A 33 4.93 2.73 -1.96
C LEU A 33 3.52 2.19 -1.70
N PHE A 34 3.46 0.92 -1.26
CA PHE A 34 2.24 0.28 -0.83
C PHE A 34 1.76 0.84 0.50
N GLN A 35 0.49 1.26 0.55
CA GLN A 35 -0.15 1.81 1.74
C GLN A 35 -1.65 1.49 1.73
N ALA A 36 -2.21 1.22 2.91
CA ALA A 36 -3.64 1.37 3.18
C ALA A 36 -3.78 1.95 4.57
N ILE A 37 -4.09 3.22 4.68
CA ILE A 37 -4.23 3.92 5.97
C ILE A 37 -5.46 4.81 5.91
N GLY A 38 -6.21 4.89 6.99
CA GLY A 38 -7.38 5.77 7.07
C GLY A 38 -7.62 6.25 8.49
N THR A 39 -8.57 7.16 8.61
CA THR A 39 -9.01 7.72 9.89
C THR A 39 -10.40 7.19 10.20
N LEU A 40 -10.61 6.68 11.40
CA LEU A 40 -11.93 6.38 11.96
C LEU A 40 -12.24 7.37 13.09
N LYS A 41 -13.52 7.60 13.37
CA LYS A 41 -13.97 8.34 14.55
C LYS A 41 -14.99 7.49 15.29
N GLY A 42 -14.86 7.39 16.61
CA GLY A 42 -15.84 6.72 17.46
C GLY A 42 -15.30 6.45 18.86
N LYS A 43 -16.17 5.94 19.73
CA LYS A 43 -15.81 5.43 21.04
C LYS A 43 -15.27 4.00 20.88
N PRO A 44 -14.04 3.69 21.32
CA PRO A 44 -13.60 2.32 21.46
C PRO A 44 -14.36 1.65 22.62
N GLU A 45 -14.87 0.45 22.39
CA GLU A 45 -15.53 -0.38 23.40
C GLU A 45 -14.69 -1.65 23.63
N GLN A 46 -14.91 -2.33 24.76
CA GLN A 46 -14.26 -3.59 25.10
C GLN A 46 -15.33 -4.67 25.33
N ASP A 47 -15.12 -5.87 24.78
CA ASP A 47 -16.00 -7.02 25.02
C ASP A 47 -15.64 -7.76 26.32
N GLU A 48 -16.50 -8.69 26.74
CA GLU A 48 -16.32 -9.50 27.97
C GLU A 48 -15.03 -10.36 27.94
N GLU A 49 -14.55 -10.71 26.75
CA GLU A 49 -13.28 -11.41 26.53
C GLU A 49 -12.06 -10.47 26.58
N GLY A 50 -12.27 -9.17 26.76
CA GLY A 50 -11.25 -8.14 26.84
C GLY A 50 -10.76 -7.60 25.49
N HIS A 51 -11.36 -7.98 24.37
CA HIS A 51 -10.99 -7.44 23.05
C HIS A 51 -11.60 -6.07 22.80
N PHE A 52 -10.81 -5.16 22.24
CA PHE A 52 -11.29 -3.85 21.82
C PHE A 52 -12.01 -3.91 20.46
N PHE A 53 -13.07 -3.13 20.31
CA PHE A 53 -13.79 -2.94 19.05
C PHE A 53 -14.26 -1.49 18.90
N ILE A 54 -14.70 -1.14 17.69
CA ILE A 54 -15.37 0.13 17.39
C ILE A 54 -16.68 -0.16 16.66
N ARG A 55 -17.78 0.51 17.06
CA ARG A 55 -19.07 0.42 16.38
C ARG A 55 -19.12 1.44 15.24
N LEU A 56 -19.36 0.99 14.01
CA LEU A 56 -19.46 1.82 12.81
C LEU A 56 -20.77 1.47 12.09
N GLY A 57 -21.79 2.32 12.24
CA GLY A 57 -23.17 1.96 11.92
C GLY A 57 -23.62 0.80 12.83
N GLU A 58 -24.31 -0.18 12.26
CA GLU A 58 -24.85 -1.34 12.99
C GLU A 58 -23.81 -2.44 13.28
N LYS A 59 -22.54 -2.28 12.86
CA LYS A 59 -21.52 -3.33 12.95
C LYS A 59 -20.38 -2.96 13.89
N CYS A 60 -19.93 -3.95 14.66
CA CYS A 60 -18.73 -3.86 15.50
C CYS A 60 -17.51 -4.41 14.74
N TYR A 61 -16.42 -3.65 14.74
CA TYR A 61 -15.16 -4.03 14.09
C TYR A 61 -14.04 -4.14 15.12
N LYS A 62 -13.36 -5.29 15.19
CA LYS A 62 -12.28 -5.50 16.16
C LYS A 62 -11.11 -4.52 15.91
N LEU A 63 -10.58 -3.96 16.98
CA LEU A 63 -9.39 -3.11 17.01
C LEU A 63 -8.19 -3.95 17.44
N PHE A 64 -7.13 -3.95 16.63
CA PHE A 64 -5.87 -4.62 16.96
C PHE A 64 -4.81 -3.58 17.32
N ILE A 65 -4.37 -3.58 18.57
CA ILE A 65 -3.34 -2.67 19.09
C ILE A 65 -2.01 -3.44 19.12
N ALA A 66 -0.95 -2.85 18.56
CA ALA A 66 0.37 -3.47 18.57
C ALA A 66 0.97 -3.48 20.00
N GLY A 67 1.63 -4.57 20.39
CA GLY A 67 2.10 -4.78 21.78
C GLY A 67 2.88 -3.62 22.40
N TYR A 68 3.79 -2.99 21.63
CA TYR A 68 4.57 -1.82 22.09
C TYR A 68 3.73 -0.56 22.39
N LYS A 69 2.48 -0.52 21.96
CA LYS A 69 1.49 0.53 22.24
C LYS A 69 0.40 0.09 23.22
N TYR A 70 0.36 -1.19 23.61
CA TYR A 70 -0.75 -1.77 24.35
C TYR A 70 -0.91 -1.16 25.75
N GLN A 71 0.18 -0.97 26.49
CA GLN A 71 0.11 -0.32 27.81
C GLN A 71 -0.38 1.14 27.75
N ALA A 72 0.03 1.90 26.71
CA ALA A 72 -0.44 3.27 26.51
C ALA A 72 -1.93 3.31 26.11
N TRP A 73 -2.37 2.36 25.29
CA TRP A 73 -3.78 2.19 24.95
C TRP A 73 -4.64 1.84 26.18
N LEU A 74 -4.21 0.89 27.02
CA LEU A 74 -4.91 0.55 28.25
C LEU A 74 -5.08 1.77 29.17
N LYS A 75 -4.02 2.59 29.33
CA LYS A 75 -4.10 3.85 30.08
C LYS A 75 -5.11 4.83 29.50
N GLN A 76 -5.14 4.99 28.16
CA GLN A 76 -6.14 5.85 27.50
C GLN A 76 -7.56 5.39 27.83
N ILE A 77 -7.86 4.10 27.66
CA ILE A 77 -9.21 3.57 27.88
C ILE A 77 -9.58 3.57 29.37
N SER A 78 -8.65 3.30 30.29
CA SER A 78 -8.94 3.34 31.72
C SER A 78 -9.22 4.75 32.23
N SER A 79 -8.49 5.76 31.73
CA SER A 79 -8.69 7.15 32.15
C SER A 79 -9.91 7.79 31.47
N ASN A 80 -10.16 7.46 30.21
CA ASN A 80 -11.12 8.16 29.34
C ASN A 80 -12.08 7.18 28.63
N HIS A 81 -12.68 6.25 29.39
CA HIS A 81 -13.53 5.16 28.88
C HIS A 81 -14.68 5.61 27.95
N ASP A 82 -15.21 6.82 28.16
CA ASP A 82 -16.34 7.38 27.39
C ASP A 82 -15.92 8.33 26.25
N GLN A 83 -14.62 8.51 26.02
CA GLN A 83 -14.13 9.47 25.04
C GLN A 83 -14.25 8.96 23.59
N THR A 84 -14.80 9.81 22.73
CA THR A 84 -14.73 9.61 21.28
C THR A 84 -13.33 9.97 20.79
N LEU A 85 -12.65 9.04 20.13
CA LEU A 85 -11.31 9.24 19.58
C LEU A 85 -11.32 9.23 18.05
N PHE A 86 -10.36 9.95 17.47
CA PHE A 86 -9.94 9.75 16.09
C PHE A 86 -8.84 8.68 16.08
N LEU A 87 -9.07 7.59 15.35
CA LEU A 87 -8.15 6.45 15.27
C LEU A 87 -7.51 6.41 13.89
N ARG A 88 -6.19 6.54 13.82
CA ARG A 88 -5.43 6.27 12.60
C ARG A 88 -5.25 4.77 12.49
N VAL A 89 -5.72 4.15 11.40
CA VAL A 89 -5.79 2.69 11.29
C VAL A 89 -5.27 2.14 9.96
N TYR A 90 -4.71 0.92 10.02
CA TYR A 90 -4.48 0.06 8.87
C TYR A 90 -5.60 -0.98 8.80
N PRO A 91 -6.46 -0.97 7.76
CA PRO A 91 -7.51 -1.97 7.62
C PRO A 91 -6.92 -3.34 7.27
N LYS A 92 -7.59 -4.39 7.74
CA LYS A 92 -7.27 -5.78 7.46
C LYS A 92 -8.53 -6.52 7.06
N PHE A 93 -8.37 -7.42 6.08
CA PHE A 93 -9.43 -8.27 5.57
C PHE A 93 -9.00 -9.72 5.76
N LEU A 94 -9.63 -10.41 6.71
CA LEU A 94 -9.36 -11.79 7.06
C LEU A 94 -10.37 -12.69 6.36
N MET A 95 -9.87 -13.54 5.47
CA MET A 95 -10.64 -14.66 4.91
C MET A 95 -10.27 -15.94 5.65
N ILE A 96 -11.28 -16.58 6.25
CA ILE A 96 -11.19 -17.95 6.76
C ILE A 96 -12.12 -18.80 5.88
N PRO A 97 -11.67 -19.91 5.29
CA PRO A 97 -12.52 -20.78 4.49
C PRO A 97 -13.80 -21.17 5.23
N ARG A 98 -14.94 -21.13 4.54
CA ARG A 98 -16.29 -21.42 5.09
C ARG A 98 -16.80 -20.48 6.18
N LYS A 99 -16.12 -19.37 6.47
CA LYS A 99 -16.63 -18.28 7.34
C LYS A 99 -16.83 -17.00 6.53
N GLU A 100 -17.67 -16.10 7.03
CA GLU A 100 -17.77 -14.76 6.46
C GLU A 100 -16.43 -14.02 6.58
N PRO A 101 -16.02 -13.24 5.56
CA PRO A 101 -14.81 -12.43 5.64
C PRO A 101 -14.93 -11.34 6.71
N GLN A 102 -13.93 -11.24 7.58
CA GLN A 102 -13.92 -10.30 8.69
C GLN A 102 -13.03 -9.09 8.38
N ILE A 103 -13.56 -7.89 8.65
CA ILE A 103 -12.76 -6.66 8.67
C ILE A 103 -12.39 -6.36 10.12
N TYR A 104 -11.12 -5.99 10.32
CA TYR A 104 -10.62 -5.48 11.59
C TYR A 104 -9.58 -4.39 11.30
N PHE A 105 -9.35 -3.52 12.28
CA PHE A 105 -8.52 -2.33 12.12
C PHE A 105 -7.32 -2.40 13.05
N GLN A 106 -6.12 -2.42 12.49
CA GLN A 106 -4.89 -2.28 13.27
C GLN A 106 -4.67 -0.80 13.60
N VAL A 107 -4.74 -0.44 14.88
CA VAL A 107 -4.56 0.94 15.35
C VAL A 107 -3.08 1.33 15.23
N ALA A 108 -2.84 2.45 14.56
CA ALA A 108 -1.53 3.04 14.32
C ALA A 108 -1.26 4.20 15.28
N ALA A 109 -2.26 5.05 15.50
CA ALA A 109 -2.25 6.18 16.44
C ALA A 109 -3.70 6.51 16.85
N TRP A 110 -3.88 7.28 17.93
CA TRP A 110 -5.17 7.77 18.39
C TRP A 110 -4.99 9.18 18.96
N GLU A 111 -5.94 10.06 18.68
CA GLU A 111 -5.94 11.47 19.11
C GLU A 111 -7.37 11.93 19.40
N GLU A 112 -7.52 12.97 20.22
CA GLU A 112 -8.83 13.53 20.59
C GLU A 112 -9.43 14.40 19.48
N GLN A 113 -8.56 14.95 18.63
CA GLN A 113 -8.87 15.81 17.48
C GLN A 113 -8.29 15.21 16.19
N ASN A 114 -8.81 15.61 15.03
CA ASN A 114 -8.36 15.07 13.74
C ASN A 114 -7.16 15.85 13.18
N SER A 115 -5.96 15.56 13.65
CA SER A 115 -4.72 16.19 13.14
C SER A 115 -4.31 15.75 11.73
N TRP A 116 -4.84 14.63 11.22
CA TRP A 116 -4.41 14.04 9.94
C TRP A 116 -5.11 14.64 8.71
N GLY A 117 -6.19 15.39 8.91
CA GLY A 117 -6.89 16.14 7.86
C GLY A 117 -7.75 15.30 6.90
N GLU A 118 -7.74 13.97 6.98
CA GLU A 118 -8.73 13.15 6.24
C GLU A 118 -10.01 12.93 7.06
N GLU A 119 -11.16 12.99 6.41
CA GLU A 119 -12.46 12.75 7.06
C GLU A 119 -12.58 11.34 7.66
N PRO A 120 -13.29 11.16 8.79
CA PRO A 120 -13.60 9.85 9.33
C PRO A 120 -14.29 8.93 8.32
N GLY A 121 -13.76 7.72 8.17
CA GLY A 121 -14.19 6.73 7.18
C GLY A 121 -13.45 6.83 5.85
N MET A 122 -12.60 7.84 5.62
CA MET A 122 -11.76 7.92 4.42
C MET A 122 -10.42 7.19 4.59
N PHE A 123 -10.00 6.49 3.55
CA PHE A 123 -8.78 5.70 3.50
C PHE A 123 -7.95 6.05 2.25
N LYS A 124 -6.66 6.34 2.45
CA LYS A 124 -5.64 6.43 1.40
C LYS A 124 -5.15 5.03 1.07
N PHE A 125 -5.49 4.53 -0.12
CA PHE A 125 -4.96 3.27 -0.64
C PHE A 125 -3.96 3.54 -1.77
N LYS A 126 -2.82 2.86 -1.72
CA LYS A 126 -1.80 2.75 -2.76
C LYS A 126 -1.48 1.26 -2.96
N GLY A 127 -1.93 0.66 -4.07
CA GLY A 127 -1.81 -0.79 -4.27
C GLY A 127 -2.27 -1.31 -5.63
N VAL A 128 -2.15 -2.62 -5.84
CA VAL A 128 -2.47 -3.25 -7.14
C VAL A 128 -3.96 -3.61 -7.23
N TRP A 129 -4.63 -3.07 -8.24
CA TRP A 129 -6.03 -3.31 -8.58
C TRP A 129 -6.20 -4.63 -9.33
N GLN A 130 -6.86 -5.61 -8.70
CA GLN A 130 -6.95 -6.98 -9.23
C GLN A 130 -8.16 -7.76 -8.68
N PHE A 131 -8.46 -8.89 -9.29
CA PHE A 131 -9.31 -9.92 -8.72
C PHE A 131 -8.47 -10.97 -7.99
N VAL A 132 -8.94 -11.42 -6.82
CA VAL A 132 -8.41 -12.56 -6.08
C VAL A 132 -9.50 -13.64 -6.08
N PRO A 133 -9.25 -14.90 -6.50
CA PRO A 133 -10.31 -15.90 -6.70
C PRO A 133 -11.22 -16.18 -5.49
N GLN A 134 -10.74 -15.88 -4.27
CA GLN A 134 -11.48 -16.06 -3.02
C GLN A 134 -12.46 -14.90 -2.71
N ILE A 135 -12.39 -13.79 -3.47
CA ILE A 135 -13.17 -12.57 -3.25
C ILE A 135 -13.92 -12.25 -4.56
N ARG A 136 -15.26 -12.21 -4.49
CA ARG A 136 -16.11 -11.92 -5.67
C ARG A 136 -15.92 -10.48 -6.18
N THR A 137 -15.72 -9.54 -5.27
CA THR A 137 -15.45 -8.13 -5.55
C THR A 137 -13.98 -7.93 -5.94
N PRO A 138 -13.65 -7.00 -6.87
CA PRO A 138 -12.28 -6.53 -7.04
C PRO A 138 -11.65 -6.06 -5.72
N VAL A 139 -10.31 -6.09 -5.65
CA VAL A 139 -9.54 -5.62 -4.50
C VAL A 139 -8.44 -4.65 -4.89
N ILE A 140 -8.12 -3.73 -3.96
CA ILE A 140 -6.77 -3.18 -3.89
C ILE A 140 -5.94 -4.13 -3.02
N SER A 141 -4.91 -4.74 -3.61
CA SER A 141 -3.92 -5.53 -2.90
C SER A 141 -2.76 -4.65 -2.45
N VAL A 142 -2.60 -4.54 -1.13
CA VAL A 142 -1.49 -3.83 -0.49
C VAL A 142 -0.46 -4.84 0.01
N TYR A 143 0.70 -4.85 -0.65
CA TYR A 143 1.84 -5.70 -0.30
C TYR A 143 2.74 -4.99 0.72
N ARG A 144 3.78 -5.67 1.21
CA ARG A 144 4.79 -5.07 2.10
C ARG A 144 5.93 -4.49 1.26
N ASN A 145 6.23 -3.20 1.44
CA ASN A 145 7.34 -2.53 0.77
C ASN A 145 8.68 -3.27 0.99
N GLU A 146 9.57 -3.23 0.00
CA GLU A 146 10.85 -3.96 0.00
C GLU A 146 11.69 -3.70 1.27
N ASN A 147 11.76 -2.45 1.72
CA ASN A 147 12.56 -2.03 2.88
C ASN A 147 11.86 -2.21 4.24
N ALA A 148 10.65 -2.76 4.29
CA ALA A 148 9.92 -2.93 5.55
C ALA A 148 10.52 -4.05 6.43
N HIS A 149 11.02 -3.70 7.61
CA HIS A 149 11.44 -4.67 8.61
C HIS A 149 10.22 -5.25 9.37
N ASP A 150 10.23 -6.55 9.65
CA ASP A 150 9.16 -7.23 10.39
C ASP A 150 9.76 -8.44 11.14
N PRO A 151 9.70 -8.48 12.49
CA PRO A 151 10.33 -9.53 13.28
C PRO A 151 9.85 -10.96 12.99
N LYS A 152 8.65 -11.13 12.40
CA LYS A 152 8.02 -12.45 12.23
C LYS A 152 8.24 -13.09 10.86
N GLY A 153 8.75 -12.36 9.87
CA GLY A 153 9.05 -12.84 8.50
C GLY A 153 7.85 -13.31 7.64
N LYS A 154 6.72 -13.71 8.24
CA LYS A 154 5.54 -14.26 7.58
C LYS A 154 4.61 -13.15 7.07
N PHE A 155 4.76 -12.81 5.80
CA PHE A 155 3.97 -11.75 5.15
C PHE A 155 2.75 -12.28 4.39
N LYS A 156 1.57 -11.71 4.69
CA LYS A 156 0.37 -11.79 3.85
C LYS A 156 0.04 -10.39 3.31
N ALA A 157 -0.33 -10.30 2.04
CA ALA A 157 -0.86 -9.06 1.47
C ALA A 157 -2.24 -8.76 2.07
N SER A 158 -2.59 -7.48 2.15
CA SER A 158 -3.95 -7.05 2.55
C SER A 158 -4.78 -6.86 1.29
N HIS A 159 -5.78 -7.71 1.09
CA HIS A 159 -6.66 -7.69 -0.08
C HIS A 159 -7.98 -7.02 0.31
N LEU A 160 -8.10 -5.71 0.06
CA LEU A 160 -9.21 -4.89 0.54
C LEU A 160 -10.30 -4.81 -0.53
N PRO A 161 -11.54 -5.30 -0.32
CA PRO A 161 -12.61 -5.27 -1.32
C PRO A 161 -13.10 -3.85 -1.61
N VAL A 162 -13.23 -3.52 -2.89
CA VAL A 162 -13.47 -2.15 -3.34
C VAL A 162 -14.53 -2.07 -4.43
N LEU A 163 -15.46 -1.14 -4.25
CA LEU A 163 -16.45 -0.73 -5.24
C LEU A 163 -15.91 0.49 -5.98
N MET A 164 -15.25 0.22 -7.10
CA MET A 164 -14.77 1.24 -8.03
C MET A 164 -15.24 0.87 -9.43
N ARG A 165 -15.84 1.83 -10.13
CA ARG A 165 -15.99 1.81 -11.58
C ARG A 165 -14.99 2.81 -12.13
N ARG A 166 -14.35 2.46 -13.24
CA ARG A 166 -13.46 3.35 -13.98
C ARG A 166 -13.90 3.34 -15.44
N GLU A 167 -13.75 4.49 -16.09
CA GLU A 167 -14.04 4.69 -17.51
C GLU A 167 -12.77 4.59 -18.37
N ASP A 168 -11.60 4.53 -17.72
CA ASP A 168 -10.30 4.32 -18.35
C ASP A 168 -9.96 2.83 -18.55
N GLU A 169 -8.81 2.58 -19.18
CA GLU A 169 -8.30 1.23 -19.44
C GLU A 169 -7.85 0.47 -18.16
N ALA A 170 -7.91 1.10 -16.98
CA ALA A 170 -7.38 0.54 -15.73
C ALA A 170 -8.33 -0.51 -15.10
N THR A 171 -8.60 -1.56 -15.86
CA THR A 171 -9.40 -2.72 -15.44
C THR A 171 -8.69 -3.55 -14.37
N PRO A 172 -9.41 -4.24 -13.47
CA PRO A 172 -8.79 -5.01 -12.40
C PRO A 172 -8.12 -6.26 -12.97
N PHE A 173 -6.81 -6.40 -12.75
CA PHE A 173 -6.01 -7.52 -13.23
C PHE A 173 -6.63 -8.88 -12.86
N ARG A 174 -6.76 -9.79 -13.83
CA ARG A 174 -7.20 -11.16 -13.63
C ARG A 174 -6.07 -12.13 -13.96
N PHE A 175 -5.53 -12.80 -12.93
CA PHE A 175 -4.58 -13.87 -13.15
C PHE A 175 -5.26 -15.06 -13.82
N ASN A 176 -4.75 -15.46 -14.99
CA ASN A 176 -5.19 -16.66 -15.70
C ASN A 176 -3.97 -17.59 -15.90
N PRO A 177 -3.93 -18.79 -15.29
CA PRO A 177 -2.78 -19.69 -15.41
C PRO A 177 -2.64 -20.34 -16.79
N LYS A 178 -3.64 -20.21 -17.68
CA LYS A 178 -3.64 -20.82 -19.02
C LYS A 178 -2.94 -19.97 -20.10
N ILE A 179 -2.56 -18.72 -19.80
CA ILE A 179 -1.93 -17.80 -20.76
C ILE A 179 -0.49 -17.50 -20.35
N SER A 180 0.39 -17.23 -21.34
CA SER A 180 1.77 -16.82 -21.08
C SER A 180 1.80 -15.44 -20.42
N LYS A 181 2.92 -15.14 -19.72
CA LYS A 181 3.07 -13.88 -18.97
C LYS A 181 2.93 -12.65 -19.86
N ASP A 182 3.43 -12.74 -21.09
CA ASP A 182 3.48 -11.63 -22.05
C ASP A 182 2.11 -11.38 -22.70
N LYS A 183 1.18 -12.34 -22.58
CA LYS A 183 -0.23 -12.23 -22.98
C LYS A 183 -1.17 -11.94 -21.81
N MET A 184 -0.66 -11.81 -20.58
CA MET A 184 -1.49 -11.40 -19.44
C MET A 184 -1.85 -9.91 -19.54
N PRO A 185 -3.06 -9.51 -19.07
CA PRO A 185 -3.42 -8.09 -19.02
C PRO A 185 -2.45 -7.31 -18.13
N PRO A 186 -2.26 -5.99 -18.39
CA PRO A 186 -1.40 -5.15 -17.56
C PRO A 186 -1.89 -5.12 -16.10
N ARG A 187 -0.97 -4.91 -15.17
CA ARG A 187 -1.27 -4.76 -13.75
C ARG A 187 -1.23 -3.28 -13.39
N TRP A 188 -2.36 -2.75 -12.95
CA TRP A 188 -2.50 -1.35 -12.57
C TRP A 188 -2.26 -1.14 -11.08
N PHE A 189 -1.41 -0.17 -10.76
CA PHE A 189 -1.21 0.39 -9.44
C PHE A 189 -2.08 1.65 -9.32
N ILE A 190 -3.00 1.62 -8.35
CA ILE A 190 -3.98 2.68 -8.10
C ILE A 190 -3.61 3.38 -6.81
N GLN A 191 -3.76 4.71 -6.81
CA GLN A 191 -3.46 5.59 -5.68
C GLN A 191 -4.66 6.51 -5.52
N GLY A 192 -5.42 6.37 -4.44
CA GLY A 192 -6.71 7.03 -4.30
C GLY A 192 -7.23 7.13 -2.87
N ILE A 193 -8.27 7.94 -2.72
CA ILE A 193 -9.12 8.00 -1.53
C ILE A 193 -10.30 7.04 -1.73
N PHE A 194 -10.61 6.30 -0.67
CA PHE A 194 -11.70 5.35 -0.65
C PHE A 194 -12.49 5.48 0.66
N LYS A 195 -13.81 5.61 0.55
CA LYS A 195 -14.74 5.72 1.68
C LYS A 195 -15.15 4.33 2.16
N PHE A 196 -15.00 4.05 3.46
CA PHE A 196 -15.47 2.79 4.03
C PHE A 196 -16.99 2.72 4.09
N ILE A 197 -17.58 1.57 3.72
CA ILE A 197 -19.02 1.32 3.68
C ILE A 197 -19.33 0.14 4.63
N PRO A 198 -19.63 0.40 5.91
CA PRO A 198 -19.83 -0.66 6.90
C PRO A 198 -20.91 -1.68 6.51
N SER A 199 -22.06 -1.21 6.00
CA SER A 199 -23.17 -2.06 5.57
C SER A 199 -22.74 -3.14 4.58
N ARG A 200 -21.79 -2.84 3.68
CA ARG A 200 -21.28 -3.75 2.65
C ARG A 200 -19.93 -4.40 2.94
N ASN A 201 -19.27 -4.07 4.06
CA ASN A 201 -17.92 -4.54 4.40
C ASN A 201 -16.91 -4.35 3.24
N CYS A 202 -16.93 -3.17 2.62
CA CYS A 202 -16.06 -2.81 1.50
C CYS A 202 -15.76 -1.31 1.49
N TRP A 203 -14.89 -0.87 0.58
CA TRP A 203 -14.56 0.54 0.38
C TRP A 203 -15.08 1.03 -0.98
N GLY A 204 -15.83 2.13 -1.03
CA GLY A 204 -16.16 2.82 -2.27
C GLY A 204 -15.01 3.72 -2.71
N TRP A 205 -14.73 3.79 -4.01
CA TRP A 205 -13.82 4.82 -4.54
C TRP A 205 -14.44 6.22 -4.41
N ASP A 206 -13.61 7.19 -4.05
CA ASP A 206 -13.98 8.61 -3.90
C ASP A 206 -13.29 9.46 -4.97
N LYS A 207 -11.95 9.40 -5.02
CA LYS A 207 -11.12 10.06 -6.03
C LYS A 207 -9.74 9.43 -6.15
N ASP A 208 -9.10 9.62 -7.30
CA ASP A 208 -7.69 9.33 -7.46
C ASP A 208 -6.81 10.42 -6.82
N LEU A 209 -5.64 10.02 -6.33
CA LEU A 209 -4.57 10.90 -5.86
C LEU A 209 -3.51 11.11 -6.95
N GLU A 210 -3.27 10.08 -7.75
CA GLU A 210 -2.34 10.05 -8.87
C GLU A 210 -2.95 9.16 -9.97
N VAL A 211 -2.65 9.44 -11.23
CA VAL A 211 -3.14 8.66 -12.39
C VAL A 211 -2.73 7.18 -12.25
N PRO A 212 -3.60 6.21 -12.60
CA PRO A 212 -3.24 4.79 -12.65
C PRO A 212 -1.92 4.54 -13.40
N THR A 213 -1.04 3.73 -12.83
CA THR A 213 0.26 3.43 -13.43
C THR A 213 0.55 1.94 -13.48
N GLN A 214 1.27 1.50 -14.51
CA GLN A 214 1.76 0.13 -14.60
C GLN A 214 3.10 -0.05 -13.84
N LYS A 215 3.70 1.04 -13.35
CA LYS A 215 4.90 1.03 -12.50
C LYS A 215 4.56 0.60 -11.07
N ILE A 216 4.64 -0.70 -10.81
CA ILE A 216 4.39 -1.27 -9.47
C ILE A 216 5.66 -1.13 -8.60
N PRO A 217 5.57 -0.58 -7.37
CA PRO A 217 6.68 -0.53 -6.42
C PRO A 217 7.30 -1.88 -6.11
N ARG A 218 8.56 -1.92 -5.67
CA ARG A 218 9.18 -3.15 -5.19
C ARG A 218 8.59 -3.57 -3.84
N TYR A 219 8.28 -4.87 -3.70
CA TYR A 219 7.65 -5.43 -2.52
C TYR A 219 8.24 -6.79 -2.13
N LYS A 220 8.23 -7.08 -0.83
CA LYS A 220 8.53 -8.43 -0.31
C LYS A 220 7.44 -9.38 -0.78
N ARG A 221 7.83 -10.40 -1.55
CA ARG A 221 6.91 -11.45 -2.01
C ARG A 221 6.35 -12.18 -0.77
N PRO A 222 5.03 -12.42 -0.69
CA PRO A 222 4.47 -13.26 0.36
C PRO A 222 5.15 -14.63 0.38
N ILE A 223 5.60 -15.07 1.56
CA ILE A 223 6.11 -16.43 1.72
C ILE A 223 4.91 -17.37 1.51
N LYS A 224 4.97 -18.19 0.46
CA LYS A 224 4.07 -19.32 0.33
C LYS A 224 4.40 -20.27 1.48
N LEU A 225 3.42 -20.56 2.33
CA LEU A 225 3.47 -21.78 3.12
C LEU A 225 3.42 -22.92 2.12
N ILE A 226 4.55 -23.59 1.95
CA ILE A 226 4.59 -24.88 1.26
C ILE A 226 3.96 -25.85 2.25
N ASN A 227 2.80 -26.41 1.89
CA ASN A 227 2.34 -27.63 2.51
C ASN A 227 3.15 -28.75 1.84
N ASP A 228 3.92 -29.52 2.61
CA ASP A 228 4.91 -30.49 2.11
C ASP A 228 4.31 -31.79 1.52
N GLU A 229 3.11 -31.72 0.93
CA GLU A 229 2.37 -32.88 0.41
C GLU A 229 2.20 -32.89 -1.13
N ASN A 230 2.88 -32.01 -1.87
CA ASN A 230 2.82 -32.02 -3.34
C ASN A 230 4.17 -31.69 -4.01
N GLN A 231 5.26 -32.34 -3.57
CA GLN A 231 6.49 -32.46 -4.37
C GLN A 231 6.45 -33.69 -5.27
N TYR A 232 5.54 -33.71 -6.26
CA TYR A 232 5.70 -34.61 -7.40
C TYR A 232 5.45 -33.90 -8.74
N THR A 233 6.45 -34.05 -9.60
CA THR A 233 6.52 -33.75 -11.05
C THR A 233 6.92 -32.34 -11.52
N LYS A 234 7.99 -32.35 -12.33
CA LYS A 234 8.46 -31.35 -13.32
C LYS A 234 9.21 -30.12 -12.75
N GLY A 235 10.49 -29.91 -13.10
CA GLY A 235 11.34 -30.74 -13.96
C GLY A 235 12.80 -30.27 -14.02
N ASN A 236 13.65 -31.14 -14.55
CA ASN A 236 15.11 -31.04 -14.58
C ASN A 236 15.66 -29.69 -15.07
N THR A 237 16.52 -29.08 -14.27
CA THR A 237 17.66 -28.31 -14.80
C THR A 237 18.89 -29.18 -14.61
N LYS A 238 19.44 -29.73 -15.71
CA LYS A 238 20.76 -30.35 -15.67
C LYS A 238 21.79 -29.27 -15.34
N LEU A 239 22.63 -29.54 -14.34
CA LEU A 239 23.88 -28.81 -14.17
C LEU A 239 24.92 -29.49 -15.06
N ASP A 240 25.27 -28.85 -16.17
CA ASP A 240 26.33 -29.32 -17.06
C ASP A 240 27.69 -29.07 -16.39
N ILE A 241 28.11 -30.01 -15.54
CA ILE A 241 29.49 -30.09 -15.07
C ILE A 241 30.32 -30.71 -16.20
N LYS A 242 31.04 -29.87 -16.95
CA LYS A 242 32.11 -30.34 -17.83
C LYS A 242 33.27 -30.89 -16.99
N ALA A 243 33.27 -32.20 -16.78
CA ALA A 243 34.45 -32.94 -16.37
C ALA A 243 35.19 -33.40 -17.63
N ASP A 244 36.17 -32.61 -18.10
CA ASP A 244 37.09 -33.07 -19.13
C ASP A 244 38.08 -34.10 -18.57
N LYS A 245 38.40 -35.09 -19.42
CA LYS A 245 38.96 -36.38 -18.97
C LYS A 245 40.44 -36.34 -18.64
N ILE A 246 40.77 -37.24 -17.72
CA ILE A 246 42.10 -37.64 -17.25
C ILE A 246 42.88 -38.42 -18.33
N LYS A 247 44.22 -38.22 -18.35
CA LYS A 247 45.31 -39.03 -18.94
C LYS A 247 45.47 -39.09 -20.48
N ASN A 248 46.70 -38.83 -20.93
CA ASN A 248 47.63 -39.92 -21.24
C ASN A 248 49.12 -39.49 -21.23
N LEU A 249 49.96 -40.53 -21.16
CA LEU A 249 51.43 -40.59 -21.00
C LEU A 249 52.24 -39.59 -21.87
N ASN A 250 53.25 -38.95 -21.26
CA ASN A 250 54.65 -39.42 -21.29
C ASN A 250 55.43 -38.82 -20.12
#